data_AF-A0A7T3ESI8-F1
#
_entry.id   AF-A0A7T3ESI8-F1
#
_cell.length_a   1.000
_cell.length_b   1.000
_cell.length_c   1.000
_cell.angle_alpha   90.00
_cell.angle_beta   90.00
_cell.angle_gamma   90.00
#
_symmetry.space_group_name_H-M   'P 1'
#
loop_
_entity.id
_entity.type
_entity.pdbx_description
1 polymer ?
#
loop_
_entity_poly.entity_id
_entity_poly.type
_entity_poly.pdbx_seq_one_letter_code
_entity_poly.pdbx_strand_id
1 'polypeptide(L)' 'MKALDKRIMKLGKSLEGRLDARLIESALDYIHHAERLLAFEILCTYVEDFDIRLTKQESQEISFIDKEFRTESTFN' A
#
# COMPACT_ATOMS: atom_id res chain seq x y z
N MET A 1 -8.70 -13.33 2.92
CA MET A 1 -7.77 -12.28 2.47
C MET A 1 -7.74 -12.27 0.95
N LYS A 2 -8.14 -11.18 0.31
CA LYS A 2 -8.25 -11.05 -1.16
C LYS A 2 -6.86 -10.88 -1.80
N ALA A 3 -6.78 -10.99 -3.13
CA ALA A 3 -5.53 -10.86 -3.87
C ALA A 3 -4.88 -9.48 -3.68
N LEU A 4 -5.68 -8.41 -3.68
CA LEU A 4 -5.22 -7.04 -3.50
C LEU A 4 -4.65 -6.79 -2.09
N ASP A 5 -5.31 -7.32 -1.05
CA ASP A 5 -4.82 -7.26 0.33
C ASP A 5 -3.38 -7.81 0.43
N LYS A 6 -3.13 -8.97 -0.19
CA LYS A 6 -1.79 -9.60 -0.19
C LYS A 6 -0.75 -8.77 -0.93
N ARG A 7 -1.14 -8.03 -1.97
CA ARG A 7 -0.25 -7.12 -2.71
C ARG A 7 0.13 -5.92 -1.86
N ILE A 8 -0.83 -5.29 -1.20
CA ILE A 8 -0.59 -4.17 -0.28
C ILE A 8 0.32 -4.61 0.88
N MET A 9 0.09 -5.79 1.47
CA MET A 9 0.98 -6.33 2.50
C MET A 9 2.41 -6.59 2.00
N LYS A 10 2.57 -7.06 0.75
CA LYS A 10 3.89 -7.25 0.15
C LYS A 10 4.60 -5.93 -0.13
N LEU A 11 3.86 -4.91 -0.58
CA LEU A 11 4.38 -3.56 -0.75
C LEU A 11 4.86 -2.98 0.58
N GLY A 12 4.04 -3.05 1.64
CA GLY A 12 4.46 -2.60 2.98
C GLY A 12 5.74 -3.28 3.44
N LYS A 13 5.85 -4.61 3.26
CA LYS A 13 7.07 -5.37 3.59
C LYS A 13 8.29 -4.95 2.76
N SER A 14 8.13 -4.59 1.49
CA SER A 14 9.28 -4.19 0.67
C SER A 14 9.88 -2.87 1.14
N LEU A 15 9.10 -2.02 1.80
CA LEU A 15 9.51 -0.73 2.37
C LEU A 15 10.27 -0.85 3.71
N GLU A 16 10.31 -2.05 4.32
CA GLU A 16 11.05 -2.29 5.56
C GLU A 16 12.54 -1.89 5.41
N GLY A 17 13.10 -1.35 6.50
CA GLY A 17 14.47 -0.84 6.51
C GLY A 17 14.63 0.56 5.89
N ARG A 18 13.62 1.06 5.16
CA ARG A 18 13.52 2.46 4.72
C ARG A 18 12.42 3.22 5.44
N LEU A 19 11.32 2.55 5.78
CA LEU A 19 10.21 3.08 6.58
C LEU A 19 10.16 2.37 7.94
N ASP A 20 9.79 3.09 9.00
CA ASP A 20 9.64 2.53 10.35
C ASP A 20 8.60 1.39 10.31
N ALA A 21 9.00 0.21 10.81
CA ALA A 21 8.16 -0.98 10.83
C ALA A 21 6.82 -0.74 11.54
N ARG A 22 6.78 0.10 12.58
CA ARG A 22 5.54 0.42 13.31
C ARG A 22 4.55 1.22 12.46
N LEU A 23 5.05 2.09 11.57
CA LEU A 23 4.22 2.82 10.62
C LEU A 23 3.65 1.87 9.56
N ILE A 24 4.47 0.96 9.04
CA ILE A 24 4.03 -0.09 8.11
C ILE A 24 2.96 -0.96 8.76
N GLU A 25 3.22 -1.49 9.96
CA GLU A 25 2.29 -2.35 10.70
C GLU A 25 0.96 -1.62 10.97
N SER A 26 1.03 -0.37 11.44
CA SER A 26 -0.16 0.44 11.69
C SER A 26 -0.97 0.70 10.42
N ALA A 27 -0.34 0.95 9.28
CA ALA A 27 -1.04 1.16 8.02
C ALA A 27 -1.68 -0.14 7.52
N LEU A 28 -0.98 -1.26 7.63
CA LEU A 28 -1.48 -2.57 7.18
C LEU A 28 -2.62 -3.11 8.04
N ASP A 29 -2.75 -2.70 9.30
CA ASP A 29 -3.84 -3.17 10.17
C ASP A 29 -5.23 -2.79 9.65
N TYR A 30 -5.35 -1.67 8.93
CA TYR A 30 -6.60 -1.24 8.28
C TYR A 30 -7.16 -2.27 7.29
N ILE A 31 -6.34 -3.16 6.74
CA ILE A 31 -6.81 -4.28 5.91
C ILE A 31 -7.72 -5.21 6.71
N HIS A 32 -7.43 -5.44 7.99
CA HIS A 32 -8.25 -6.29 8.86
C HIS A 32 -9.62 -5.67 9.17
N HIS A 33 -9.72 -4.34 9.07
CA HIS A 33 -10.96 -3.58 9.27
C HIS A 33 -11.74 -3.33 7.97
N ALA A 34 -11.41 -4.07 6.90
CA ALA A 34 -11.96 -3.90 5.54
C ALA A 34 -11.65 -2.54 4.88
N GLU A 35 -10.75 -1.74 5.47
CA GLU A 35 -10.33 -0.42 5.00
C GLU A 35 -9.03 -0.52 4.17
N ARG A 36 -9.01 -1.43 3.19
CA ARG A 36 -7.80 -1.69 2.39
C ARG A 36 -7.31 -0.49 1.56
N LEU A 37 -8.23 0.37 1.11
CA LEU A 37 -7.88 1.54 0.30
C LEU A 37 -7.13 2.52 1.19
N LEU A 38 -7.68 2.78 2.38
CA LEU A 38 -7.03 3.59 3.40
C LEU A 38 -5.65 3.04 3.79
N ALA A 39 -5.53 1.72 3.97
CA ALA A 39 -4.24 1.08 4.22
C ALA A 39 -3.19 1.41 3.13
N PHE A 40 -3.61 1.37 1.87
CA PHE A 40 -2.76 1.70 0.72
C PHE A 40 -2.44 3.21 0.65
N GLU A 41 -3.43 4.07 0.83
CA GLU A 41 -3.26 5.53 0.82
C GLU A 41 -2.28 5.98 1.91
N ILE A 42 -2.41 5.47 3.13
CA ILE A 42 -1.49 5.77 4.24
C ILE A 42 -0.05 5.35 3.88
N LEU A 43 0.15 4.17 3.28
CA LEU A 43 1.48 3.74 2.84
C LEU A 43 2.08 4.69 1.79
N CYS A 44 1.28 5.14 0.82
CA CYS A 44 1.73 6.11 -0.18
C CYS A 44 2.07 7.47 0.46
N THR A 45 1.24 7.95 1.40
CA THR A 45 1.51 9.17 2.16
C THR A 45 2.82 9.06 2.94
N TYR A 46 3.09 7.93 3.61
CA TYR A 46 4.37 7.73 4.28
C TYR A 46 5.55 7.70 3.31
N VAL A 47 5.40 7.10 2.14
CA VAL A 47 6.45 7.13 1.12
C VAL A 47 6.79 8.57 0.72
N GLU A 48 5.78 9.42 0.55
CA GLU A 48 5.95 10.84 0.20
C GLU A 48 6.52 11.67 1.36
N ASP A 49 5.93 11.57 2.55
CA ASP A 49 6.30 12.37 3.73
C ASP A 49 7.72 12.09 4.22
N PHE A 50 8.19 10.85 4.06
CA PHE A 50 9.54 10.44 4.47
C PHE A 50 10.55 10.40 3.30
N ASP A 51 10.19 10.90 2.11
CA ASP A 51 11.03 10.89 0.90
C ASP A 51 11.64 9.50 0.61
N ILE A 52 10.81 8.46 0.74
CA ILE A 52 11.26 7.08 0.55
C ILE A 52 11.52 6.84 -0.95
N ARG A 53 12.79 6.65 -1.29
CA ARG A 53 13.17 6.28 -2.67
C ARG A 53 12.63 4.90 -3.01
N LEU A 54 11.67 4.87 -3.91
CA LEU A 54 11.09 3.64 -4.46
C LEU A 54 12.01 2.99 -5.48
N THR A 55 12.05 1.67 -5.47
CA THR A 55 12.57 0.89 -6.59
C THR A 55 11.58 0.89 -7.75
N LYS A 56 12.05 0.57 -8.96
CA LYS A 56 11.17 0.44 -10.14
C LYS A 56 10.02 -0.56 -9.91
N GLN A 57 10.30 -1.67 -9.21
CA GLN A 57 9.29 -2.69 -8.93
C GLN A 57 8.20 -2.16 -7.98
N GLU A 58 8.59 -1.38 -6.98
CA GLU A 58 7.64 -0.78 -6.04
C GLU A 58 6.76 0.27 -6.70
N SER A 59 7.34 1.13 -7.53
CA SER A 59 6.56 2.11 -8.31
C SER A 59 5.57 1.43 -9.26
N GLN A 60 5.97 0.30 -9.87
CA GLN A 60 5.08 -0.50 -10.71
C GLN A 60 3.94 -1.14 -9.91
N GLU A 61 4.24 -1.65 -8.71
CA GLU A 61 3.24 -2.26 -7.84
C GLU A 61 2.23 -1.22 -7.32
N ILE A 62 2.70 -0.03 -6.92
CA ILE A 62 1.84 1.10 -6.54
C ILE A 62 0.91 1.49 -7.70
N SER A 63 1.46 1.64 -8.91
CA SER A 63 0.65 1.97 -10.09
C SER A 63 -0.36 0.87 -10.44
N PHE A 64 -0.01 -0.40 -10.21
CA PHE A 64 -0.93 -1.52 -10.40
C PHE A 64 -2.09 -1.46 -9.39
N ILE A 65 -1.78 -1.31 -8.10
CA ILE A 65 -2.78 -1.26 -7.03
C ILE A 65 -3.73 -0.06 -7.21
N ASP A 66 -3.21 1.12 -7.54
CA ASP A 66 -4.04 2.32 -7.82
C ASP A 66 -5.02 2.08 -8.98
N LYS A 67 -4.56 1.43 -10.06
CA LYS A 67 -5.43 1.08 -11.19
C LYS A 67 -6.55 0.12 -10.79
N GLU A 68 -6.25 -0.89 -9.97
CA GLU A 68 -7.26 -1.85 -9.49
C GLU A 68 -8.34 -1.14 -8.65
N PHE A 69 -7.97 -0.16 -7.81
CA PHE A 69 -8.97 0.62 -7.07
C PHE A 69 -9.83 1.51 -7.98
N ARG A 70 -9.24 2.10 -9.03
CA ARG A 70 -10.00 2.88 -10.02
C ARG A 70 -10.98 2.02 -10.81
N THR A 71 -10.60 0.80 -11.18
CA THR A 71 -11.50 -0.12 -11.90
C THR A 71 -12.59 -0.64 -10.98
N GLU A 72 -12.31 -0.98 -9.71
CA GLU A 72 -13.34 -1.34 -8.72
C GLU A 72 -14.37 -0.20 -8.53
N SER A 73 -13.93 1.07 -8.58
CA SER A 73 -14.80 2.24 -8.43
C SER A 73 -15.75 2.49 -9.62
N THR A 74 -15.44 1.96 -10.81
CA THR A 74 -16.26 2.14 -12.02
C THR A 74 -17.45 1.17 -12.13
N PHE A 75 -17.56 0.20 -11.23
CA PHE A 75 -18.63 -0.81 -11.23
C PHE A 75 -19.67 -0.61 -10.10
N ASN A 76 -19.62 0.52 -9.39
CA ASN A 76 -20.60 0.90 -8.36
C ASN A 76 -21.52 2.04 -8.84
#